data_AF-A0A349V1J5-F1
#
_entry.id   AF-A0A349V1J5-F1
#
_cell.length_a   1.000
_cell.length_b   1.000
_cell.length_c   1.000
_cell.angle_alpha   90.00
_cell.angle_beta   90.00
_cell.angle_gamma   90.00
#
_symmetry.space_group_name_H-M   'P 1'
#
loop_
_entity.id
_entity.type
_entity.pdbx_description
1 polymer ?
#
loop_
_entity_poly.entity_id
_entity_poly.type
_entity_poly.pdbx_seq_one_letter_code
_entity_poly.pdbx_strand_id
1 'polypeptide(L)'
;MSDTTGRVTANLYCFGAMLLWASGFVSLEFLLADWGALSLNAVRFVISAGFLVIWWLLREGVHQALQASWWKGLFIGALGWGIGSFFLYLGQRMSDPVTTTIVVAMMPIAGAAIEMIFDRRRMSFHLLAGIVLAVTG
;
A
#
# COMPACT_ATOMS: atom_id res chain seq x y z
N MET A 1 21.01 -26.19 -2.97
CA MET A 1 20.05 -26.31 -1.85
C MET A 1 19.78 -24.95 -1.15
N SER A 2 19.98 -23.81 -1.83
CA SER A 2 19.77 -22.45 -1.26
C SER A 2 18.46 -21.77 -1.67
N ASP A 3 17.75 -22.26 -2.70
CA ASP A 3 16.56 -21.60 -3.24
C ASP A 3 15.31 -21.75 -2.35
N THR A 4 15.14 -22.89 -1.69
CA THR A 4 13.92 -23.18 -0.92
C THR A 4 13.84 -22.32 0.34
N THR A 5 14.97 -22.13 1.04
CA THR A 5 15.06 -21.27 2.24
C THR A 5 14.80 -19.79 1.91
N GLY A 6 15.23 -19.34 0.73
CA GLY A 6 14.93 -18.00 0.23
C GLY A 6 13.43 -17.80 -0.04
N ARG A 7 12.79 -18.78 -0.68
CA ARG A 7 11.35 -18.76 -0.98
C ARG A 7 10.47 -18.75 0.27
N VAL A 8 10.80 -19.58 1.26
CA VAL A 8 10.07 -19.62 2.54
C VAL A 8 10.18 -18.29 3.27
N THR A 9 11.38 -17.73 3.35
CA THR A 9 11.61 -16.43 3.99
C THR A 9 10.85 -15.31 3.28
N ALA A 10 10.84 -15.29 1.94
CA ALA A 10 10.08 -14.32 1.15
C ALA A 10 8.56 -14.44 1.40
N ASN A 11 8.03 -15.66 1.43
CA ASN A 11 6.61 -15.91 1.73
C ASN A 11 6.24 -15.46 3.15
N LEU A 12 7.13 -15.68 4.12
CA LEU A 12 6.92 -15.20 5.50
C LEU A 12 6.87 -13.67 5.57
N TYR A 13 7.76 -12.97 4.86
CA TYR A 13 7.69 -11.51 4.78
C TYR A 13 6.41 -11.02 4.11
N CYS A 14 5.98 -11.69 3.03
CA CYS A 14 4.73 -11.37 2.35
C CYS A 14 3.52 -11.57 3.27
N PHE A 15 3.47 -12.69 3.98
CA PHE A 15 2.42 -12.97 4.96
C PHE A 15 2.41 -11.96 6.11
N GLY A 16 3.59 -11.62 6.64
CA GLY A 16 3.73 -10.58 7.66
C GLY A 16 3.22 -9.21 7.18
N ALA A 17 3.54 -8.83 5.95
CA ALA A 17 3.03 -7.60 5.35
C ALA A 17 1.50 -7.61 5.24
N MET A 18 0.90 -8.74 4.82
CA MET A 18 -0.56 -8.90 4.75
C MET A 18 -1.22 -8.76 6.12
N LEU A 19 -0.66 -9.39 7.16
CA LEU A 19 -1.17 -9.29 8.53
C LEU A 19 -1.09 -7.86 9.08
N LEU A 20 0.05 -7.19 8.90
CA LEU A 20 0.23 -5.80 9.33
C LEU A 20 -0.74 -4.87 8.60
N TRP A 21 -0.98 -5.13 7.31
CA TRP A 21 -1.92 -4.35 6.53
C TRP A 21 -3.38 -4.57 6.98
N ALA A 22 -3.81 -5.83 7.14
CA ALA A 22 -5.16 -6.18 7.58
C ALA A 22 -5.47 -5.65 8.99
N SER A 23 -4.55 -5.80 9.95
CA SER A 23 -4.69 -5.25 11.31
C SER A 23 -4.79 -3.72 11.32
N GLY A 24 -4.23 -3.06 10.30
CA GLY A 24 -4.39 -1.63 10.08
C GLY A 24 -5.84 -1.20 9.92
N PHE A 25 -6.67 -1.93 9.17
CA PHE A 25 -8.09 -1.60 8.97
C PHE A 25 -8.88 -1.68 10.27
N VAL A 26 -8.68 -2.74 11.05
CA VAL A 26 -9.32 -2.93 12.37
C VAL A 26 -8.90 -1.83 13.34
N SER A 27 -7.61 -1.56 13.44
CA SER A 27 -7.09 -0.49 14.31
C SER A 27 -7.64 0.88 13.90
N LEU A 28 -7.73 1.12 12.60
CA LEU A 28 -8.19 2.39 12.06
C LEU A 28 -9.64 2.69 12.46
N GLU A 29 -10.50 1.69 12.62
CA GLU A 29 -11.88 1.88 13.11
C GLU A 29 -11.91 2.59 14.48
N PHE A 30 -11.11 2.08 15.43
CA PHE A 30 -11.04 2.64 16.78
C PHE A 30 -10.40 4.03 16.78
N LEU A 31 -9.28 4.21 16.06
CA LEU A 31 -8.60 5.50 16.02
C LEU A 31 -9.40 6.56 15.26
N LEU A 32 -10.21 6.16 14.27
CA LEU A 32 -11.11 7.06 13.57
C LEU A 32 -12.25 7.55 14.46
N ALA A 33 -12.61 6.89 15.56
CA ALA A 33 -13.64 7.44 16.45
C ALA A 33 -13.18 8.77 17.08
N ASP A 34 -11.92 8.81 17.50
CA ASP A 34 -11.33 9.93 18.25
C ASP A 34 -10.57 10.92 17.36
N TRP A 35 -9.94 10.44 16.28
CA TRP A 35 -9.11 11.23 15.38
C TRP A 35 -9.77 11.37 14.02
N GLY A 36 -9.86 12.60 13.49
CA GLY A 36 -10.28 12.86 12.10
C GLY A 36 -9.48 12.04 11.08
N ALA A 37 -10.12 11.61 9.99
CA ALA A 37 -9.46 10.84 8.93
C ALA A 37 -8.20 11.53 8.39
N LEU A 38 -8.25 12.86 8.23
CA LEU A 38 -7.13 13.65 7.74
C LEU A 38 -5.97 13.72 8.75
N SER A 39 -6.25 13.98 10.02
CA SER A 39 -5.20 14.10 11.05
C SER A 39 -4.52 12.76 11.31
N LEU A 40 -5.28 11.68 11.34
CA LEU A 40 -4.76 10.33 11.53
C LEU A 40 -3.86 9.89 10.36
N ASN A 41 -4.28 10.18 9.13
CA ASN A 41 -3.47 9.92 7.94
C ASN A 41 -2.19 10.77 7.91
N ALA A 42 -2.28 12.05 8.32
CA ALA A 42 -1.12 12.93 8.42
C ALA A 42 -0.08 12.41 9.43
N VAL A 43 -0.51 12.03 10.64
CA VAL A 43 0.38 11.44 11.67
C VAL A 43 1.01 10.15 11.15
N ARG A 44 0.22 9.26 10.52
CA ARG A 44 0.74 8.02 9.94
C ARG A 44 1.84 8.29 8.92
N PHE A 45 1.66 9.30 8.05
CA PHE A 45 2.67 9.68 7.08
C PHE A 45 3.91 10.32 7.68
N VAL A 46 3.76 11.19 8.69
CA VAL A 46 4.91 11.78 9.37
C VAL A 46 5.75 10.72 10.05
N ILE A 47 5.12 9.77 10.77
CA ILE A 47 5.83 8.66 11.41
C ILE A 47 6.51 7.76 10.37
N SER A 48 5.78 7.38 9.31
CA SER A 48 6.31 6.49 8.27
C SER A 48 7.47 7.14 7.51
N ALA A 49 7.31 8.41 7.11
CA ALA A 49 8.34 9.17 6.43
C ALA A 49 9.56 9.38 7.33
N GLY A 50 9.36 9.73 8.61
CA GLY A 50 10.44 9.87 9.59
C GLY A 50 11.23 8.58 9.73
N PHE A 51 10.54 7.45 9.93
CA PHE A 51 11.19 6.14 10.03
C PHE A 51 11.98 5.78 8.77
N LEU A 52 11.37 5.93 7.58
CA LEU A 52 12.01 5.60 6.31
C LEU A 52 13.21 6.49 6.01
N VAL A 53 13.12 7.80 6.28
CA VAL A 53 14.22 8.74 6.08
C VAL A 53 15.36 8.44 7.06
N ILE A 54 15.07 8.21 8.34
CA ILE A 54 16.10 7.82 9.33
C ILE A 54 16.78 6.53 8.88
N TRP A 55 16.00 5.51 8.52
CA TRP A 55 16.53 4.23 8.05
C TRP A 55 17.41 4.39 6.80
N TRP A 56 16.97 5.20 5.85
CA TRP A 56 17.72 5.49 4.64
C TRP A 56 19.04 6.20 4.93
N LEU A 57 19.01 7.23 5.78
CA LEU A 57 20.21 7.96 6.20
C LEU A 57 21.21 7.04 6.91
N LEU A 58 20.75 6.06 7.69
CA LEU A 58 21.61 5.07 8.35
C LEU A 58 22.27 4.08 7.38
N ARG A 59 21.65 3.81 6.22
CA ARG A 59 22.13 2.81 5.25
C ARG A 59 23.00 3.40 4.15
N GLU A 60 22.64 4.56 3.64
CA GLU A 60 23.28 5.18 2.45
C GLU A 60 23.99 6.51 2.75
N GLY A 61 23.74 7.09 3.93
CA GLY A 61 24.36 8.33 4.37
C GLY A 61 23.67 9.60 3.84
N VAL A 62 23.95 10.72 4.52
CA VAL A 62 23.27 12.02 4.29
C VAL A 62 23.52 12.59 2.89
N HIS A 63 24.70 12.33 2.30
CA HIS A 63 25.08 12.92 1.02
C HIS A 63 24.22 12.40 -0.14
N GLN A 64 23.91 11.11 -0.17
CA GLN A 64 23.06 10.51 -1.20
C GLN A 64 21.60 10.95 -1.04
N ALA A 65 21.13 11.08 0.22
CA ALA A 65 19.78 11.55 0.50
C ALA A 65 19.54 12.98 0.01
N LEU A 66 20.54 13.87 0.09
CA LEU A 66 20.43 15.25 -0.39
C LEU A 66 20.45 15.39 -1.91
N GLN A 67 21.08 14.46 -2.62
CA GLN A 67 21.14 14.46 -4.10
C GLN A 67 19.87 13.89 -4.75
N ALA A 68 19.01 13.23 -3.97
CA ALA A 68 17.79 12.65 -4.49
C ALA A 68 16.76 13.71 -4.91
N SER A 69 15.96 13.37 -5.92
CA SER A 69 14.89 14.24 -6.40
C SER A 69 13.65 14.16 -5.48
N TRP A 70 13.73 14.83 -4.33
CA TRP A 70 12.66 14.88 -3.32
C TRP A 70 11.32 15.31 -3.89
N TRP A 71 11.31 16.28 -4.81
CA TRP A 71 10.08 16.77 -5.43
C TRP A 71 9.34 15.68 -6.22
N LYS A 72 10.07 14.87 -7.02
CA LYS A 72 9.46 13.77 -7.76
C LYS A 72 8.92 12.71 -6.82
N GLY A 73 9.67 12.38 -5.76
CA GLY A 73 9.24 11.43 -4.74
C GLY A 73 7.98 11.87 -4.00
N LEU A 74 7.95 13.13 -3.56
CA LEU A 74 6.78 13.75 -2.92
C LEU A 74 5.57 13.80 -3.86
N PHE A 75 5.77 14.17 -5.12
CA PHE A 75 4.68 14.25 -6.09
C PHE A 75 4.06 12.87 -6.38
N ILE A 76 4.89 11.85 -6.63
CA ILE A 76 4.43 10.48 -6.86
C ILE A 76 3.77 9.92 -5.61
N GLY A 77 4.35 10.15 -4.43
CA GLY A 77 3.80 9.70 -3.15
C GLY A 77 2.46 10.36 -2.81
N ALA A 78 2.35 11.68 -3.01
CA ALA A 78 1.12 12.43 -2.77
C ALA A 78 0.00 12.01 -3.74
N LEU A 79 0.31 11.88 -5.03
CA LEU A 79 -0.67 11.52 -6.04
C LEU A 79 -1.13 10.06 -5.89
N GLY A 80 -0.19 9.13 -5.69
CA GLY A 80 -0.48 7.70 -5.59
C GLY A 80 -1.13 7.33 -4.25
N TRP A 81 -0.42 7.61 -3.15
CA TRP A 81 -0.83 7.13 -1.84
C TRP A 81 -1.46 8.20 -0.96
N GLY A 82 -1.06 9.47 -1.08
CA GLY A 82 -1.61 10.56 -0.26
C GLY A 82 -3.11 10.77 -0.51
N ILE A 83 -3.50 10.98 -1.77
CA ILE A 83 -4.90 11.13 -2.18
C ILE A 83 -5.65 9.82 -2.01
N GLY A 84 -5.06 8.70 -2.44
CA GLY A 84 -5.68 7.37 -2.34
C GLY A 84 -5.99 6.98 -0.89
N SER A 85 -5.08 7.20 0.05
CA SER A 85 -5.30 6.85 1.46
C SER A 85 -6.35 7.75 2.12
N PHE A 86 -6.44 9.03 1.71
CA PHE A 86 -7.50 9.91 2.19
C PHE A 86 -8.88 9.39 1.80
N PHE A 87 -9.07 9.02 0.53
CA PHE A 87 -10.34 8.45 0.08
C PHE A 87 -10.64 7.09 0.73
N LEU A 88 -9.62 6.24 0.90
CA LEU A 88 -9.77 4.96 1.59
C LEU A 88 -10.25 5.17 3.03
N TYR A 89 -9.66 6.12 3.75
CA TYR A 89 -10.02 6.41 5.14
C TYR A 89 -11.41 7.04 5.25
N LEU A 90 -11.76 7.91 4.30
CA LEU A 90 -13.10 8.49 4.22
C LEU A 90 -14.16 7.42 3.93
N GLY A 91 -13.89 6.51 2.98
CA GLY A 91 -14.75 5.36 2.69
C GLY A 91 -14.95 4.46 3.91
N GLN A 92 -13.87 4.22 4.66
CA GLN A 92 -13.94 3.46 5.91
C GLN A 92 -14.72 4.16 7.01
N ARG A 93 -14.54 5.48 7.17
CA ARG A 93 -15.35 6.31 8.10
C ARG A 93 -16.85 6.25 7.80
N MET A 94 -17.22 6.17 6.53
CA MET A 94 -18.62 6.20 6.09
C MET A 94 -19.29 4.81 6.08
N SER A 95 -18.49 3.75 6.08
CA SER A 95 -18.96 2.37 6.00
C SER A 95 -18.52 1.64 7.27
N ASP A 96 -17.67 0.62 7.12
CA ASP A 96 -17.06 -0.16 8.19
C ASP A 96 -15.77 -0.80 7.63
N PRO A 97 -14.88 -1.35 8.47
CA PRO A 97 -13.63 -1.97 8.00
C PRO A 97 -13.85 -3.19 7.10
N VAL A 98 -14.92 -3.96 7.30
CA VAL A 98 -15.19 -5.18 6.53
C VAL A 98 -15.62 -4.81 5.11
N THR A 99 -16.59 -3.91 4.97
CA THR A 99 -17.02 -3.39 3.66
C THR A 99 -15.86 -2.73 2.93
N THR A 100 -15.03 -1.96 3.65
CA THR A 100 -13.87 -1.30 3.04
C THR A 100 -12.84 -2.31 2.55
N THR A 101 -12.51 -3.33 3.34
CA THR A 101 -11.54 -4.36 2.95
C THR A 101 -12.01 -5.18 1.74
N ILE A 102 -13.31 -5.49 1.65
CA ILE A 102 -13.91 -6.14 0.47
C ILE A 102 -13.76 -5.26 -0.78
N VAL A 103 -14.06 -3.96 -0.68
CA VAL A 103 -13.91 -3.03 -1.81
C VAL A 103 -12.44 -2.91 -2.22
N VAL A 104 -11.52 -2.82 -1.25
CA VAL A 104 -10.08 -2.74 -1.52
C VAL A 104 -9.53 -4.03 -2.11
N ALA A 105 -10.13 -5.19 -1.83
CA ALA A 105 -9.75 -6.47 -2.48
C ALA A 105 -9.93 -6.44 -4.00
N MET A 106 -10.65 -5.46 -4.56
CA MET A 106 -10.75 -5.22 -6.02
C MET A 106 -9.49 -4.58 -6.63
N MET A 107 -8.47 -4.26 -5.82
CA MET A 107 -7.16 -3.74 -6.26
C MET A 107 -6.54 -4.45 -7.47
N PRO A 108 -6.61 -5.79 -7.62
CA PRO A 108 -6.06 -6.48 -8.80
C PRO A 108 -6.70 -6.01 -10.12
N ILE A 109 -8.00 -5.69 -10.11
CA ILE A 109 -8.71 -5.17 -11.29
C ILE A 109 -8.15 -3.79 -11.66
N ALA A 110 -7.99 -2.91 -10.66
CA ALA A 110 -7.44 -1.58 -10.87
C ALA A 110 -5.98 -1.64 -11.35
N GLY A 111 -5.17 -2.53 -10.78
CA GLY A 111 -3.79 -2.76 -11.21
C GLY A 111 -3.71 -3.22 -12.67
N ALA A 112 -4.54 -4.19 -13.06
CA ALA A 112 -4.61 -4.65 -14.44
C ALA A 112 -5.10 -3.56 -15.41
N ALA A 113 -6.06 -2.73 -15.00
CA ALA A 113 -6.53 -1.60 -15.80
C ALA A 113 -5.42 -0.57 -16.05
N ILE A 114 -4.67 -0.20 -15.01
CA ILE A 114 -3.53 0.71 -15.14
C ILE A 114 -2.45 0.10 -16.04
N GLU A 115 -2.14 -1.18 -15.87
CA GLU A 115 -1.17 -1.90 -16.71
C GLU A 115 -1.59 -1.92 -18.19
N MET A 116 -2.88 -2.13 -18.49
CA MET A 116 -3.38 -2.05 -19.86
C MET A 116 -3.25 -0.65 -20.47
N ILE A 117 -3.56 0.40 -19.69
CA ILE A 117 -3.55 1.79 -20.16
C ILE A 117 -2.13 2.29 -20.40
N PHE A 118 -1.21 2.04 -19.47
CA PHE A 118 0.14 2.61 -19.50
C PHE A 118 1.16 1.70 -20.20
N ASP A 119 1.14 0.38 -19.96
CA ASP A 119 2.13 -0.55 -20.52
C ASP A 119 1.69 -1.20 -21.85
N ARG A 120 0.46 -0.91 -22.34
CA ARG A 120 -0.13 -1.49 -23.56
C ARG A 120 -0.05 -3.02 -23.63
N ARG A 121 0.06 -3.69 -22.48
CA ARG A 121 0.20 -5.14 -22.40
C ARG A 121 -1.11 -5.80 -22.82
N ARG A 122 -1.03 -6.86 -23.63
CA ARG A 122 -2.21 -7.62 -24.06
C ARG A 122 -2.65 -8.52 -22.91
N MET A 123 -3.94 -8.49 -22.54
CA MET A 123 -4.49 -9.36 -21.52
C MET A 123 -4.29 -10.83 -21.90
N SER A 124 -3.47 -11.54 -21.13
CA SER A 124 -3.36 -12.99 -21.21
C SER A 124 -4.55 -13.62 -20.49
N PHE A 125 -5.09 -14.72 -21.02
CA PHE A 125 -6.17 -15.48 -20.38
C PHE A 125 -5.83 -15.86 -18.93
N HIS A 126 -4.55 -16.13 -18.64
CA HIS A 126 -4.05 -16.45 -17.30
C HIS A 126 -4.19 -15.27 -16.31
N LEU A 127 -3.98 -14.03 -16.77
CA LEU A 127 -4.15 -12.84 -15.94
C LEU A 127 -5.62 -12.63 -15.61
N LEU A 128 -6.49 -12.78 -16.61
CA LEU A 128 -7.94 -12.67 -16.42
C LEU A 128 -8.46 -13.73 -15.44
N ALA A 129 -8.03 -14.99 -15.59
CA ALA A 129 -8.38 -16.07 -14.67
C ALA A 129 -7.89 -15.78 -13.24
N GLY A 130 -6.67 -15.26 -13.09
CA GLY A 130 -6.13 -14.86 -11.80
C GLY A 130 -6.93 -13.74 -11.12
N ILE A 131 -7.35 -12.72 -11.89
CA ILE A 131 -8.20 -11.62 -11.38
C ILE A 131 -9.57 -12.15 -10.96
N VAL A 132 -10.21 -12.99 -11.77
CA VAL A 132 -11.52 -13.59 -11.42
C VAL A 132 -11.39 -14.40 -10.13
N LEU A 133 -10.39 -15.27 -10.03
CA LEU A 133 -10.15 -16.06 -8.82
C LEU A 133 -9.89 -15.18 -7.59
N ALA A 134 -9.12 -14.11 -7.74
CA ALA A 134 -8.82 -13.17 -6.66
C ALA A 134 -10.03 -12.37 -6.18
N VAL A 135 -11.04 -12.18 -7.05
CA VAL A 135 -12.26 -11.41 -6.74
C VAL A 135 -13.36 -12.32 -6.19
N THR A 136 -13.43 -13.58 -6.64
CA THR A 136 -14.46 -14.54 -6.21
C THR A 136 -14.10 -15.34 -4.96
N GLY A 137 -12.80 -15.48 -4.68
CA GLY A 137 -12.28 -16.22 -3.53
C GLY A 137 -12.37 -15.41 -2.24
#